data_AF-A0A9X1LCA1-F1
#
_entry.id   AF-A0A9X1LCA1-F1
#
_cell.length_a   1.000
_cell.length_b   1.000
_cell.length_c   1.000
_cell.angle_alpha   90.00
_cell.angle_beta   90.00
_cell.angle_gamma   90.00
#
_symmetry.space_group_name_H-M   'P 1'
#
loop_
_entity.id
_entity.type
_entity.pdbx_description
1 polymer ?
#
loop_
_entity_poly.entity_id
_entity_poly.type
_entity_poly.pdbx_seq_one_letter_code
_entity_poly.pdbx_strand_id
1 'polypeptide(L)' 'MASVRQDLEERRLIDRAKTVLMQKHKLSEPEAYRRLRRMAMDKGQKLGSVAATVLSKN' A
#
# COMPACT_ATOMS: atom_id res chain seq x y z
N MET A 1 -7.90 4.87 -22.96
CA MET A 1 -6.70 4.04 -22.68
C MET A 1 -5.89 4.56 -21.48
N ALA A 2 -6.51 5.03 -20.39
CA ALA A 2 -5.79 5.59 -19.24
C ALA A 2 -5.80 4.68 -17.99
N SER A 3 -6.79 3.80 -17.85
CA SER A 3 -7.04 2.98 -16.66
C SER A 3 -6.00 1.88 -16.41
N VAL A 4 -5.52 1.20 -17.46
CA VAL A 4 -4.61 0.05 -17.29
C VAL A 4 -3.25 0.45 -16.69
N ARG A 5 -2.72 1.61 -17.06
CA ARG A 5 -1.42 2.08 -16.53
C ARG A 5 -1.53 2.45 -15.06
N GLN A 6 -2.65 3.07 -14.66
CA GLN A 6 -2.90 3.46 -13.28
C GLN A 6 -3.05 2.25 -12.36
N ASP A 7 -3.78 1.22 -12.79
CA ASP A 7 -3.96 0.00 -12.00
C ASP A 7 -2.63 -0.74 -11.77
N LEU A 8 -1.76 -0.78 -12.78
CA LEU A 8 -0.43 -1.40 -12.67
C LEU A 8 0.49 -0.63 -11.72
N GLU A 9 0.45 0.69 -11.77
CA GLU A 9 1.21 1.55 -10.87
C GLU A 9 0.70 1.40 -9.42
N GLU A 10 -0.61 1.35 -9.23
CA GLU A 10 -1.22 1.16 -7.92
C GLU A 10 -0.80 -0.17 -7.28
N ARG A 11 -0.82 -1.26 -8.06
CA ARG A 11 -0.33 -2.58 -7.60
C ARG A 11 1.14 -2.53 -7.19
N ARG A 12 2.00 -1.89 -7.98
CA ARG A 12 3.43 -1.74 -7.65
C ARG A 12 3.64 -0.96 -6.36
N LEU A 13 2.88 0.11 -6.14
CA LEU A 13 2.95 0.89 -4.91
C LEU A 13 2.51 0.05 -3.70
N ILE A 14 1.42 -0.69 -3.84
CA ILE A 14 0.90 -1.58 -2.78
C ILE A 14 1.93 -2.65 -2.42
N ASP A 15 2.54 -3.31 -3.41
CA ASP A 15 3.54 -4.35 -3.17
C ASP A 15 4.77 -3.81 -2.44
N ARG A 16 5.30 -2.65 -2.87
CA ARG A 16 6.43 -2.01 -2.19
C ARG A 16 6.07 -1.57 -0.77
N ALA A 17 4.88 -1.01 -0.57
CA ALA A 17 4.42 -0.59 0.75
C ALA A 17 4.26 -1.79 1.69
N LYS A 18 3.76 -2.94 1.20
CA LYS A 18 3.72 -4.19 1.95
C LYS A 18 5.12 -4.58 2.40
N THR A 19 6.12 -4.61 1.51
CA THR A 19 7.49 -4.98 1.86
C THR A 19 8.07 -4.09 2.98
N VAL A 20 7.85 -2.78 2.91
CA VAL A 20 8.29 -1.84 3.96
C VAL A 20 7.59 -2.13 5.29
N LEU A 21 6.27 -2.38 5.28
CA LEU A 21 5.52 -2.72 6.49
C LEU A 21 5.95 -4.07 7.07
N MET A 22 6.23 -5.06 6.21
CA MET A 22 6.77 -6.36 6.61
C MET A 22 8.11 -6.20 7.33
N GLN A 23 9.04 -5.44 6.75
CA GLN A 23 10.37 -5.22 7.35
C GLN A 23 10.31 -4.41 8.64
N LYS A 24 9.55 -3.30 8.66
CA LYS A 24 9.46 -2.42 9.83
C LYS A 24 8.72 -3.02 11.01
N HIS A 25 7.66 -3.78 10.74
CA HIS A 25 6.75 -4.27 11.77
C HIS A 25 6.81 -5.80 11.94
N LYS A 26 7.75 -6.48 11.25
CA LYS A 26 7.89 -7.95 11.24
C LYS A 26 6.57 -8.66 10.93
N LEU A 27 5.84 -8.14 9.95
CA LEU A 27 4.54 -8.67 9.53
C LEU A 27 4.70 -9.67 8.39
N SER A 28 3.81 -10.66 8.34
CA SER A 28 3.60 -11.45 7.12
C SER A 28 2.92 -10.60 6.03
N GLU A 29 3.00 -11.04 4.78
CA GLU A 29 2.36 -10.33 3.67
C GLU A 29 0.85 -10.13 3.86
N PRO A 30 0.07 -11.14 4.32
CA PRO A 30 -1.35 -10.94 4.59
C PRO A 30 -1.61 -9.89 5.69
N GLU A 31 -0.76 -9.84 6.72
CA GLU A 31 -0.87 -8.84 7.79
C GLU A 31 -0.51 -7.45 7.32
N ALA A 32 0.54 -7.31 6.51
CA ALA A 32 0.94 -6.04 5.91
C ALA A 32 -0.17 -5.48 5.02
N TYR A 33 -0.80 -6.34 4.19
CA TYR A 33 -1.94 -5.94 3.36
C TYR A 33 -3.14 -5.53 4.20
N ARG A 34 -3.52 -6.32 5.22
CA ARG A 34 -4.61 -5.96 6.14
C ARG A 34 -4.36 -4.62 6.83
N ARG A 35 -3.13 -4.37 7.26
CA ARG A 35 -2.73 -3.11 7.91
C ARG A 35 -2.84 -1.94 6.94
N LEU A 36 -2.33 -2.10 5.72
CA LEU A 36 -2.42 -1.07 4.68
C LEU A 36 -3.89 -0.75 4.34
N ARG A 37 -4.73 -1.80 4.22
CA ARG A 37 -6.16 -1.66 3.99
C ARG A 37 -6.88 -0.98 5.14
N ARG A 38 -6.55 -1.30 6.39
CA ARG A 38 -7.09 -0.61 7.56
C ARG A 38 -6.72 0.88 7.53
N MET A 39 -5.45 1.21 7.27
CA MET A 39 -5.01 2.61 7.15
C MET A 39 -5.74 3.37 6.03
N ALA A 40 -6.05 2.69 4.92
CA ALA A 40 -6.86 3.25 3.84
C ALA A 40 -8.30 3.55 4.28
N MET A 41 -8.91 2.62 5.01
CA MET A 41 -10.26 2.81 5.58
C MET A 41 -10.30 3.93 6.62
N ASP A 42 -9.36 3.94 7.56
CA ASP A 42 -9.29 4.93 8.63
C ASP A 42 -9.11 6.36 8.08
N LYS A 43 -8.47 6.49 6.91
CA LYS A 43 -8.25 7.78 6.24
C LYS A 43 -9.29 8.12 5.17
N GLY A 44 -10.21 7.20 4.86
CA GLY A 44 -11.13 7.35 3.73
C GLY A 44 -10.41 7.51 2.37
N GLN A 45 -9.23 6.90 2.23
CA GLN A 45 -8.37 7.03 1.05
C GLN A 45 -8.29 5.73 0.25
N LYS A 46 -7.93 5.83 -1.03
CA LYS A 46 -7.63 4.66 -1.86
C LYS A 46 -6.38 3.94 -1.34
N LEU A 47 -6.36 2.63 -1.54
CA LEU A 47 -5.26 1.78 -1.06
C LEU A 47 -3.91 2.20 -1.68
N GLY A 48 -3.88 2.55 -2.96
CA GLY A 48 -2.68 3.06 -3.62
C GLY A 48 -2.18 4.39 -3.07
N SER A 49 -3.09 5.31 -2.75
CA SER A 49 -2.73 6.60 -2.14
C SER A 49 -2.08 6.42 -0.77
N VAL A 50 -2.62 5.50 0.04
CA VAL A 50 -2.00 5.15 1.33
C VAL A 50 -0.67 4.43 1.14
N ALA A 51 -0.57 3.53 0.16
CA ALA A 51 0.69 2.87 -0.19
C ALA A 51 1.78 3.89 -0.55
N ALA A 52 1.46 4.85 -1.42
CA ALA A 52 2.36 5.96 -1.77
C ALA A 52 2.76 6.78 -0.54
N THR A 53 1.82 7.05 0.38
CA THR A 53 2.11 7.78 1.62
C THR A 53 3.05 7.00 2.55
N VAL A 54 2.89 5.67 2.64
CA VAL A 54 3.79 4.81 3.43
C VAL A 54 5.19 4.83 2.85
N LEU A 55 5.31 4.80 1.51
CA LEU A 55 6.60 4.87 0.82
C LEU A 55 7.25 6.25 0.89
N SER A 56 6.47 7.33 0.95
CA SER A 56 6.99 8.71 1.04
C SER A 56 7.48 9.09 2.44
N LYS A 57 7.03 8.39 3.49
CA LYS A 57 7.43 8.65 4.89
C LYS A 57 8.60 7.77 5.36
N ASN A 58 9.37 7.21 4.43
CA ASN A 58 10.53 6.37 4.68
C ASN A 58 11.66 6.73 3.74
#